data_AF-A0A4Q3EPI3-F1
#
_entry.id   AF-A0A4Q3EPI3-F1
#
_cell.length_a   1.000
_cell.length_b   1.000
_cell.length_c   1.000
_cell.angle_alpha   90.00
_cell.angle_beta   90.00
_cell.angle_gamma   90.00
#
_symmetry.space_group_name_H-M   'P 1'
#
loop_
_entity.id
_entity.type
_entity.pdbx_description
1 polymer ?
#
loop_
_entity_poly.entity_id
_entity_poly.type
_entity_poly.pdbx_seq_one_letter_code
_entity_poly.pdbx_strand_id
1 'polypeptide(L)' 'MSKDPLSLPLFEMRLEDIYRKHGWLRYEISMRDFVNLFPLRYKQGVAVKPEQPASFGLDRDVYLQVLVAFKQSFK' A
#
# COMPACT_ATOMS: atom_id res chain seq x y z
N MET A 1 12.37 17.56 -10.23
CA MET A 1 12.01 16.61 -9.14
C MET A 1 11.55 15.33 -9.81
N SER A 2 12.52 14.45 -10.07
CA SER A 2 12.28 13.24 -10.85
C SER A 2 11.45 12.28 -10.02
N LYS A 3 10.20 12.05 -10.44
CA LYS A 3 9.38 10.94 -9.97
C LYS A 3 10.20 9.69 -10.28
N ASP A 4 10.79 9.05 -9.28
CA ASP A 4 11.48 7.80 -9.51
C ASP A 4 10.46 6.82 -10.11
N PRO A 5 10.61 6.42 -11.38
CA PRO A 5 9.62 5.60 -12.07
C PRO A 5 9.46 4.23 -11.41
N LEU A 6 10.38 3.85 -10.52
CA LEU A 6 10.37 2.57 -9.81
C LEU A 6 9.63 2.63 -8.47
N SER A 7 9.37 3.82 -7.91
CA SER A 7 8.73 3.93 -6.59
C SER A 7 7.32 3.34 -6.55
N LEU A 8 6.52 3.53 -7.60
CA LEU A 8 5.17 2.97 -7.69
C LEU A 8 5.20 1.43 -7.82
N PRO A 9 5.91 0.84 -8.80
CA PRO A 9 6.05 -0.61 -8.88
C PRO A 9 6.62 -1.24 -7.59
N LEU A 10 7.57 -0.57 -6.95
CA LEU A 10 8.14 -1.01 -5.67
C LEU A 10 7.10 -1.01 -4.55
N PHE A 11 6.24 0.01 -4.51
CA PHE A 11 5.17 0.07 -3.51
C PHE A 11 4.13 -1.03 -3.73
N GLU A 12 3.69 -1.24 -4.97
CA GLU A 12 2.75 -2.31 -5.33
C GLU A 12 3.31 -3.69 -4.96
N MET A 13 4.57 -3.96 -5.32
CA MET A 13 5.25 -5.22 -4.95
C MET A 13 5.28 -5.44 -3.43
N ARG A 14 5.51 -4.38 -2.65
CA ARG A 14 5.51 -4.47 -1.19
C ARG A 14 4.11 -4.68 -0.62
N LEU A 15 3.06 -4.13 -1.24
CA LEU A 15 1.67 -4.41 -0.86
C LEU A 15 1.34 -5.89 -1.10
N GLU A 16 1.79 -6.47 -2.23
CA GLU A 16 1.64 -7.89 -2.48
C GLU A 16 2.38 -8.75 -1.44
N ASP A 17 3.59 -8.38 -1.05
CA ASP A 17 4.34 -9.08 0.00
C ASP A 17 3.63 -9.03 1.35
N ILE A 18 3.05 -7.88 1.73
CA ILE A 18 2.23 -7.75 2.93
C ILE A 18 1.03 -8.69 2.83
N TYR A 19 0.31 -8.67 1.71
CA TYR A 19 -0.84 -9.55 1.51
C TYR A 19 -0.47 -11.03 1.67
N ARG A 20 0.65 -11.46 1.08
CA ARG A 20 1.12 -12.86 1.13
C ARG A 20 1.54 -13.29 2.54
N LYS A 21 2.10 -12.37 3.35
CA LYS A 21 2.48 -12.64 4.74
C LYS A 21 1.28 -12.87 5.65
N HIS A 22 0.17 -12.18 5.37
CA HIS A 22 -1.07 -12.28 6.15
C HIS A 22 -2.03 -13.23 5.47
N GLY A 23 -1.78 -14.53 5.62
CA GLY A 23 -2.54 -15.58 4.94
C GLY A 23 -4.05 -15.59 5.19
N TRP A 24 -4.55 -14.87 6.19
CA TRP A 24 -5.98 -14.68 6.44
C TRP A 24 -6.64 -13.72 5.42
N LEU A 25 -5.89 -12.73 4.89
CA LEU A 25 -6.43 -11.73 3.95
C LEU A 25 -7.04 -12.37 2.71
N ARG A 26 -6.49 -13.51 2.26
CA ARG A 26 -7.00 -14.24 1.09
C ARG A 26 -8.43 -14.75 1.21
N TYR A 27 -8.96 -14.84 2.43
CA TYR A 27 -10.33 -15.26 2.69
C TYR A 27 -11.30 -14.07 2.74
N GLU A 28 -10.77 -12.84 2.85
CA GLU A 28 -11.56 -11.61 3.05
C GLU A 28 -11.55 -10.71 1.81
N ILE A 29 -10.43 -10.67 1.08
CA ILE A 29 -10.23 -9.77 -0.07
C ILE A 29 -9.24 -10.38 -1.04
N SER A 30 -9.41 -10.13 -2.35
CA SER A 30 -8.42 -10.54 -3.33
C SER A 30 -7.14 -9.69 -3.22
N MET A 31 -6.00 -10.21 -3.68
CA MET A 31 -4.74 -9.46 -3.70
C MET A 31 -4.87 -8.15 -4.49
N ARG A 32 -5.55 -8.21 -5.64
CA ARG A 32 -5.78 -7.03 -6.49
C ARG A 32 -6.62 -5.99 -5.76
N ASP A 33 -7.68 -6.41 -5.10
CA ASP A 33 -8.55 -5.50 -4.35
C ASP A 33 -7.85 -4.93 -3.12
N PHE A 34 -7.01 -5.72 -2.46
CA PHE A 34 -6.14 -5.23 -1.37
C PHE A 34 -5.20 -4.12 -1.84
N VAL A 35 -4.52 -4.29 -2.98
CA VAL A 35 -3.68 -3.23 -3.57
C VAL A 35 -4.52 -1.99 -3.88
N ASN A 36 -5.74 -2.17 -4.41
CA ASN A 36 -6.66 -1.09 -4.72
C ASN A 36 -7.22 -0.34 -3.49
N LEU A 37 -7.11 -0.90 -2.27
CA LEU A 37 -7.43 -0.18 -1.03
C LEU A 37 -6.49 1.01 -0.78
N PHE A 38 -5.31 1.02 -1.40
CA PHE A 38 -4.27 2.03 -1.18
C PHE A 38 -3.89 2.75 -2.47
N PRO A 39 -4.81 3.51 -3.08
CA PRO A 39 -4.52 4.22 -4.31
C PRO A 39 -3.42 5.25 -4.08
N LEU A 40 -2.40 5.24 -4.93
CA LEU A 40 -1.33 6.23 -4.86
C LEU A 40 -1.86 7.61 -5.26
N ARG A 41 -1.72 8.58 -4.36
CA ARG A 41 -2.10 9.98 -4.62
C ARG A 41 -0.86 10.86 -4.64
N TYR A 42 -0.88 11.89 -5.47
CA TYR A 42 0.17 12.89 -5.52
C TYR A 42 -0.41 14.28 -5.24
N LYS A 43 0.25 15.05 -4.37
CA LYS A 43 -0.07 16.45 -4.11
C LYS A 43 1.19 17.27 -4.33
N GLN A 44 1.13 18.23 -5.26
CA GLN A 44 2.28 19.06 -5.63
C GLN A 44 3.54 18.25 -6.02
N GLY A 45 3.34 17.10 -6.67
CA GLY A 45 4.43 16.21 -7.09
C GLY A 45 4.98 15.29 -6.00
N VAL A 46 4.49 15.39 -4.77
CA VAL A 46 4.88 14.53 -3.65
C VAL A 46 3.83 13.42 -3.46
N ALA A 47 4.28 12.17 -3.30
CA ALA A 47 3.40 11.06 -2.97
C ALA A 47 2.77 11.30 -1.58
N VAL A 48 1.46 11.15 -1.50
CA VAL A 48 0.70 11.35 -0.27
C VAL A 48 0.57 10.02 0.46
N LYS A 49 0.78 10.05 1.77
CA LYS A 49 0.64 8.89 2.64
C LYS A 49 -0.72 8.23 2.42
N PRO A 50 -0.81 6.89 2.28
CA PRO A 50 -2.06 6.18 2.23
C PRO A 50 -2.87 6.41 3.51
N GLU A 51 -4.19 6.43 3.37
CA GLU A 51 -5.14 6.49 4.48
C GLU A 51 -5.64 5.07 4.80
N GLN A 52 -6.18 4.88 6.01
CA GLN A 52 -6.78 3.60 6.36
C GLN A 52 -8.07 3.43 5.53
N PRO A 53 -8.26 2.30 4.85
CA PRO A 53 -9.43 2.10 4.01
C PRO A 53 -10.70 2.10 4.86
N ALA A 54 -11.65 2.99 4.55
CA ALA A 54 -12.94 3.04 5.24
C ALA A 54 -13.85 1.85 4.89
N SER A 55 -13.63 1.25 3.72
CA SER A 55 -14.44 0.15 3.17
C SER A 55 -14.01 -1.23 3.64
N PHE A 56 -12.86 -1.35 4.33
CA PHE A 56 -12.32 -2.62 4.76
C PHE A 56 -11.78 -2.50 6.19
N GLY A 57 -12.24 -3.36 7.09
CA GLY A 57 -11.81 -3.42 8.48
C GLY A 57 -10.38 -3.94 8.63
N LEU A 58 -9.41 -3.21 8.08
CA LEU A 58 -8.03 -3.64 8.08
C LEU A 58 -7.45 -3.57 9.48
N ASP A 59 -6.80 -4.66 9.89
CA ASP A 59 -6.03 -4.73 11.12
C ASP A 59 -4.98 -3.60 11.16
N ARG A 60 -4.85 -2.97 12.34
CA ARG A 60 -3.90 -1.89 12.58
C ARG A 60 -2.47 -2.28 12.22
N ASP A 61 -2.06 -3.51 12.52
CA ASP A 61 -0.70 -3.98 12.24
C ASP A 61 -0.43 -4.11 10.74
N VAL A 62 -1.42 -4.56 9.97
CA VAL A 62 -1.31 -4.61 8.50
C VAL A 62 -1.24 -3.18 7.95
N TYR A 63 -2.07 -2.28 8.45
CA TYR A 63 -2.02 -0.87 8.04
C TYR A 63 -0.67 -0.21 8.35
N LEU A 64 -0.09 -0.46 9.53
CA LEU A 64 1.24 0.05 9.88
C LEU A 64 2.32 -0.48 8.92
N GLN A 65 2.25 -1.76 8.52
CA GLN A 65 3.16 -2.31 7.51
C GLN A 65 3.02 -1.60 6.16
N VAL A 66 1.80 -1.25 5.75
CA VAL A 66 1.57 -0.46 4.52
C VAL A 66 2.21 0.93 4.63
N LEU A 67 2.09 1.60 5.77
CA LEU A 67 2.73 2.90 5.99
C LEU A 67 4.26 2.83 5.93
N VAL A 68 4.85 1.76 6.48
CA VAL A 68 6.29 1.51 6.39
C VAL A 68 6.71 1.24 4.94
N ALA A 69 5.97 0.40 4.22
CA ALA A 69 6.22 0.12 2.80
C ALA A 69 6.17 1.38 1.94
N PHE A 70 5.20 2.26 2.20
CA PHE A 70 5.09 3.55 1.53
C PHE A 70 6.33 4.42 1.78
N LYS A 71 6.73 4.60 3.04
CA LYS A 71 7.92 5.40 3.40
C LYS A 71 9.22 4.84 2.78
N GLN A 72 9.31 3.52 2.64
CA GLN A 72 10.48 2.87 2.02
C GLN A 72 10.50 3.02 0.49
N SER A 73 9.35 3.22 -0.14
CA SER A 73 9.21 3.32 -1.61
C SER A 73 9.32 4.76 -2.12
N PHE A 74 8.88 5.74 -1.32
CA PHE A 74 8.83 7.16 -1.66
C PHE A 74 9.66 7.99 -0.66
N LYS A 75 10.98 7.90 -0.78
CA LYS A 75 11.94 8.69 0.01
C LYS A 75 11.90 10.18 -0.34
#